data_AF-A0A524N0B5-F1
#
_entry.id   AF-A0A524N0B5-F1
#
_cell.length_a   1.000
_cell.length_b   1.000
_cell.length_c   1.000
_cell.angle_alpha   90.00
_cell.angle_beta   90.00
_cell.angle_gamma   90.00
#
_symmetry.space_group_name_H-M   'P 1'
#
loop_
_entity.id
_entity.type
_entity.pdbx_description
1 polymer ?
#
loop_
_entity_poly.entity_id
_entity_poly.type
_entity_poly.pdbx_seq_one_letter_code
_entity_poly.pdbx_strand_id
1 'polypeptide(L)'
;MAPIVLQPDADDLISSAWPASCDAGAMKLYLAGPMFTPAERDHLDALADRLEAQGHRCFVPHRQKFAPLDAATVFAVDGEGLRQAEVVVAWLDGPMVDDGTACEIGIFTELVRNDPERYRGIIGLATDWRIWRSRDAGAGGSGVNFFVGGAIETYGTLVWSIDEVEATLGEWGTPGTT
;
A
#
# COMPACT_ATOMS: atom_id res chain seq x y z
N MET A 1 13.60 29.11 -4.10
CA MET A 1 13.56 28.11 -3.01
C MET A 1 14.74 27.18 -3.19
N ALA A 2 15.52 26.94 -2.15
CA ALA A 2 16.49 25.85 -2.16
C ALA A 2 15.73 24.51 -2.18
N PRO A 3 16.22 23.47 -2.87
CA PRO A 3 15.62 22.14 -2.80
C PRO A 3 15.61 21.65 -1.35
N ILE A 4 14.57 20.92 -0.97
CA ILE A 4 14.52 20.21 0.31
C ILE A 4 15.64 19.17 0.26
N VAL A 5 16.71 19.41 1.02
CA VAL A 5 17.77 18.43 1.25
C VAL A 5 17.21 17.45 2.27
N LEU A 6 16.87 16.23 1.83
CA LEU A 6 16.61 15.12 2.74
C LEU A 6 17.87 14.95 3.59
N GLN A 7 17.75 15.10 4.91
CA GLN A 7 18.89 14.92 5.81
C GLN A 7 19.40 13.48 5.71
N PRO A 8 20.73 13.25 5.78
CA PRO A 8 21.25 11.89 5.84
C PRO A 8 20.85 11.22 7.15
N ASP A 9 20.76 9.89 7.09
CA ASP A 9 20.48 8.91 8.17
C ASP A 9 19.01 8.49 8.36
N ALA A 10 18.21 8.58 7.29
CA ALA A 10 16.98 7.80 7.18
C ALA A 10 17.28 6.28 7.25
N ASP A 11 18.40 5.85 6.66
CA ASP A 11 18.81 4.44 6.58
C ASP A 11 18.90 3.74 7.96
N ASP A 12 19.33 4.43 9.02
CA ASP A 12 19.47 3.85 10.38
C ASP A 12 18.13 3.67 11.12
N LEU A 13 17.13 4.51 10.85
CA LEU A 13 15.76 4.30 11.35
C LEU A 13 15.05 3.19 10.57
N ILE A 14 15.37 3.05 9.28
CA ILE A 14 14.67 2.22 8.31
C ILE A 14 15.19 0.77 8.26
N SER A 15 16.47 0.54 8.54
CA SER A 15 17.06 -0.81 8.67
C SER A 15 16.35 -1.69 9.71
N SER A 16 15.59 -1.09 10.64
CA SER A 16 14.85 -1.82 11.68
C SER A 16 13.37 -2.07 11.34
N ALA A 17 12.80 -1.35 10.36
CA ALA A 17 11.39 -1.50 9.94
C ALA A 17 11.17 -2.73 9.07
N TRP A 18 12.25 -3.23 8.46
CA TRP A 18 12.24 -4.36 7.57
C TRP A 18 13.28 -5.40 8.07
N PRO A 19 12.90 -6.59 8.60
CA PRO A 19 13.87 -7.66 8.91
C PRO A 19 14.76 -8.09 7.71
N ALA A 20 15.85 -8.82 7.92
CA ALA A 20 16.70 -9.29 6.81
C ALA A 20 15.99 -10.35 5.95
N SER A 21 16.26 -10.33 4.62
CA SER A 21 15.81 -11.22 3.51
C SER A 21 14.49 -12.01 3.66
N CYS A 22 13.56 -11.79 2.73
CA CYS A 22 12.35 -12.61 2.60
C CYS A 22 12.67 -14.03 2.09
N ASP A 23 11.93 -15.04 2.57
CA ASP A 23 11.92 -16.38 1.97
C ASP A 23 11.46 -16.32 0.49
N ALA A 24 11.77 -17.35 -0.29
CA ALA A 24 11.32 -17.43 -1.69
C ALA A 24 9.77 -17.38 -1.76
N GLY A 25 9.23 -16.33 -2.38
CA GLY A 25 7.79 -16.08 -2.51
C GLY A 25 7.21 -15.07 -1.50
N ALA A 26 7.95 -14.71 -0.46
CA ALA A 26 7.54 -13.68 0.50
C ALA A 26 7.83 -12.28 -0.05
N MET A 27 6.79 -11.46 -0.11
CA MET A 27 6.84 -10.08 -0.63
C MET A 27 6.87 -9.02 0.48
N LYS A 28 7.47 -7.87 0.13
CA LYS A 28 7.40 -6.64 0.92
C LYS A 28 6.16 -5.83 0.57
N LEU A 29 5.26 -5.64 1.53
CA LEU A 29 3.97 -4.99 1.33
C LEU A 29 3.93 -3.65 2.09
N TYR A 30 3.45 -2.60 1.45
CA TYR A 30 3.06 -1.37 2.12
C TYR A 30 1.53 -1.35 2.27
N LEU A 31 1.03 -1.24 3.50
CA LEU A 31 -0.41 -1.18 3.77
C LEU A 31 -0.86 0.26 3.88
N ALA A 32 -1.48 0.75 2.81
CA ALA A 32 -2.05 2.09 2.72
C ALA A 32 -3.53 2.08 3.14
N GLY A 33 -3.99 3.13 3.80
CA GLY A 33 -5.37 3.27 4.24
C GLY A 33 -5.52 4.32 5.34
N PRO A 34 -6.75 4.72 5.67
CA PRO A 34 -7.01 5.60 6.80
C PRO A 34 -6.55 4.94 8.11
N MET A 35 -6.01 5.73 9.05
CA MET A 35 -5.43 5.23 10.32
C MET A 35 -5.73 6.15 11.53
N PHE A 36 -6.70 7.04 11.39
CA PHE A 36 -6.95 8.13 12.35
C PHE A 36 -7.83 7.67 13.51
N THR A 37 -8.77 6.76 13.26
CA THR A 37 -9.60 6.15 14.29
C THR A 37 -9.00 4.84 14.82
N PRO A 38 -9.35 4.39 16.04
CA PRO A 38 -8.94 3.08 16.52
C PRO A 38 -9.39 1.95 15.60
N ALA A 39 -10.63 1.99 15.09
CA ALA A 39 -11.16 0.95 14.21
C ALA A 39 -10.40 0.85 12.88
N GLU A 40 -9.97 2.00 12.33
CA GLU A 40 -9.13 2.05 11.13
C GLU A 40 -7.76 1.40 11.35
N ARG A 41 -7.10 1.73 12.48
CA ARG A 41 -5.82 1.10 12.85
C ARG A 41 -5.97 -0.40 13.10
N ASP A 42 -7.00 -0.80 13.85
CA ASP A 42 -7.29 -2.21 14.14
C ASP A 42 -7.54 -3.01 12.84
N HIS A 43 -8.19 -2.39 11.84
CA HIS A 43 -8.41 -3.01 10.54
C HIS A 43 -7.09 -3.24 9.78
N LEU A 44 -6.26 -2.19 9.66
CA LEU A 44 -4.96 -2.28 9.00
C LEU A 44 -4.01 -3.25 9.75
N ASP A 45 -4.06 -3.28 11.08
CA ASP A 45 -3.29 -4.20 11.90
C ASP A 45 -3.74 -5.65 11.67
N ALA A 46 -5.04 -5.92 11.65
CA ALA A 46 -5.56 -7.25 11.38
C ALA A 46 -5.24 -7.74 9.96
N LEU A 47 -5.27 -6.84 8.97
CA LEU A 47 -4.82 -7.12 7.62
C LEU A 47 -3.32 -7.46 7.59
N ALA A 48 -2.49 -6.66 8.27
CA ALA A 48 -1.05 -6.91 8.37
C ALA A 48 -0.75 -8.27 8.99
N ASP A 49 -1.34 -8.56 10.15
CA ASP A 49 -1.11 -9.81 10.89
C ASP A 49 -1.50 -11.03 10.04
N ARG A 50 -2.59 -10.92 9.27
CA ARG A 50 -3.05 -11.97 8.38
C ARG A 50 -2.07 -12.22 7.22
N LEU A 51 -1.56 -11.16 6.59
CA LEU A 51 -0.59 -11.26 5.50
C LEU A 51 0.79 -11.72 6.01
N GLU A 52 1.20 -11.28 7.18
CA GLU A 52 2.43 -11.72 7.85
C GLU A 52 2.38 -13.19 8.25
N ALA A 53 1.20 -13.72 8.62
CA ALA A 53 1.00 -15.15 8.85
C ALA A 53 1.21 -16.01 7.60
N GLN A 54 1.18 -15.42 6.40
CA GLN A 54 1.51 -16.08 5.13
C GLN A 54 2.99 -15.93 4.74
N GLY A 55 3.81 -15.30 5.59
CA GLY A 55 5.23 -15.07 5.36
C GLY A 55 5.56 -13.75 4.66
N HIS A 56 4.55 -12.94 4.29
CA HIS A 56 4.79 -11.58 3.81
C HIS A 56 5.33 -10.68 4.92
N ARG A 57 5.80 -9.49 4.53
CA ARG A 57 6.27 -8.48 5.46
C ARG A 57 5.55 -7.19 5.20
N CYS A 58 4.94 -6.63 6.25
CA CYS A 58 4.07 -5.48 6.13
C CYS A 58 4.74 -4.24 6.75
N PHE A 59 4.85 -3.18 5.96
CA PHE A 59 5.03 -1.84 6.47
C PHE A 59 3.64 -1.23 6.72
N VAL A 60 3.39 -0.85 7.97
CA VAL A 60 2.14 -0.24 8.41
C VAL A 60 2.48 1.12 9.02
N PRO A 61 2.01 2.25 8.47
CA PRO A 61 2.50 3.57 8.86
C PRO A 61 2.31 3.89 10.35
N HIS A 62 1.15 3.56 10.94
CA HIS A 62 0.91 3.81 12.36
C HIS A 62 1.68 2.91 13.32
N ARG A 63 2.34 1.84 12.83
CA ARG A 63 3.27 1.02 13.64
C ARG A 63 4.67 1.65 13.72
N GLN A 64 4.97 2.68 12.91
CA GLN A 64 6.29 3.28 12.84
C GLN A 64 6.55 4.30 13.95
N LYS A 65 7.83 4.57 14.21
CA LYS A 65 8.26 5.61 15.15
C LYS A 65 8.67 6.84 14.39
N PHE A 66 8.04 7.96 14.70
CA PHE A 66 8.40 9.28 14.16
C PHE A 66 9.09 10.09 15.25
N ALA A 67 10.35 10.45 15.03
CA ALA A 67 11.15 11.21 15.97
C ALA A 67 12.04 12.22 15.21
N PRO A 68 11.70 13.52 15.18
CA PRO A 68 10.51 14.13 15.77
C PRO A 68 9.21 13.75 15.04
N LEU A 69 8.05 13.96 15.68
CA LEU A 69 6.76 13.85 15.00
C LEU A 69 6.45 15.16 14.28
N ASP A 70 6.86 15.26 13.02
CA ASP A 70 6.52 16.36 12.11
C ASP A 70 6.27 15.86 10.68
N ALA A 71 5.69 16.74 9.84
CA ALA A 71 5.29 16.38 8.49
C ALA A 71 6.47 15.93 7.60
N ALA A 72 7.67 16.50 7.80
CA ALA A 72 8.85 16.13 7.04
C ALA A 72 9.33 14.71 7.40
N THR A 73 9.31 14.38 8.70
CA THR A 73 9.69 13.07 9.21
C THR A 73 8.69 12.00 8.79
N VAL A 74 7.38 12.29 8.88
CA VAL A 74 6.34 11.35 8.40
C VAL A 74 6.52 11.07 6.91
N PHE A 75 6.62 12.11 6.07
CA PHE A 75 6.82 11.94 4.63
C PHE A 75 8.10 11.16 4.29
N ALA A 76 9.19 11.38 5.04
CA ALA A 76 10.45 10.68 4.82
C ALA A 76 10.34 9.18 5.18
N VAL A 77 9.78 8.86 6.34
CA VAL A 77 9.63 7.48 6.84
C VAL A 77 8.65 6.69 5.98
N ASP A 78 7.45 7.20 5.76
CA ASP A 78 6.42 6.52 4.97
C ASP A 78 6.82 6.43 3.49
N GLY A 79 7.40 7.50 2.96
CA GLY A 79 7.93 7.51 1.60
C GLY A 79 9.04 6.48 1.37
N GLU A 80 9.88 6.21 2.37
CA GLU A 80 10.85 5.13 2.28
C GLU A 80 10.20 3.75 2.42
N GLY A 81 9.20 3.61 3.30
CA GLY A 81 8.36 2.41 3.37
C GLY A 81 7.81 2.04 1.99
N LEU A 82 7.25 3.01 1.26
CA LEU A 82 6.79 2.84 -0.12
C LEU A 82 7.91 2.41 -1.07
N ARG A 83 9.07 3.08 -1.04
CA ARG A 83 10.20 2.76 -1.93
C ARG A 83 10.79 1.37 -1.68
N GLN A 84 10.65 0.83 -0.47
CA GLN A 84 11.15 -0.49 -0.13
C GLN A 84 10.14 -1.62 -0.36
N ALA A 85 8.86 -1.28 -0.54
CA ALA A 85 7.83 -2.26 -0.85
C ALA A 85 7.94 -2.76 -2.30
N GLU A 86 7.49 -3.98 -2.54
CA GLU A 86 7.24 -4.55 -3.87
C GLU A 86 5.79 -4.34 -4.30
N VAL A 87 4.87 -4.26 -3.34
CA VAL A 87 3.42 -4.13 -3.56
C VAL A 87 2.84 -3.13 -2.57
N VAL A 88 1.92 -2.29 -3.04
CA VAL A 88 1.01 -1.53 -2.16
C VAL A 88 -0.32 -2.26 -2.06
N VAL A 89 -0.78 -2.53 -0.84
CA VAL A 89 -2.17 -2.95 -0.58
C VAL A 89 -2.90 -1.74 0.00
N ALA A 90 -3.79 -1.13 -0.78
CA ALA A 90 -4.48 0.09 -0.41
C ALA A 90 -5.93 -0.20 -0.03
N TRP A 91 -6.31 0.05 1.23
CA TRP A 91 -7.69 -0.02 1.68
C TRP A 91 -8.43 1.27 1.33
N LEU A 92 -9.46 1.16 0.50
CA LEU A 92 -10.13 2.28 -0.17
C LEU A 92 -11.47 2.68 0.47
N ASP A 93 -11.87 2.00 1.56
CA ASP A 93 -13.18 2.24 2.16
C ASP A 93 -13.24 3.60 2.84
N GLY A 94 -14.43 4.21 2.77
CA GLY A 94 -14.68 5.53 3.31
C GLY A 94 -15.77 6.25 2.53
N PRO A 95 -16.19 7.44 2.98
CA PRO A 95 -17.03 8.32 2.15
C PRO A 95 -16.30 8.80 0.88
N MET A 96 -14.97 8.84 0.95
CA MET A 96 -14.02 9.05 -0.13
C MET A 96 -12.74 8.30 0.22
N VAL A 97 -11.90 8.02 -0.78
CA VAL A 97 -10.54 7.53 -0.54
C VAL A 97 -9.79 8.58 0.26
N ASP A 98 -9.09 8.14 1.30
CA ASP A 98 -8.22 8.95 2.13
C ASP A 98 -7.16 9.68 1.28
N ASP A 99 -6.86 10.94 1.60
CA ASP A 99 -5.98 11.78 0.78
C ASP A 99 -4.51 11.37 0.88
N GLY A 100 -4.07 10.91 2.05
CA GLY A 100 -2.78 10.23 2.24
C GLY A 100 -2.67 8.99 1.37
N THR A 101 -3.63 8.08 1.49
CA THR A 101 -3.72 6.84 0.71
C THR A 101 -3.70 7.12 -0.82
N ALA A 102 -4.45 8.12 -1.28
CA ALA A 102 -4.46 8.51 -2.70
C ALA A 102 -3.11 9.08 -3.16
N CYS A 103 -2.40 9.83 -2.31
CA CYS A 103 -1.06 10.33 -2.59
C CYS A 103 -0.05 9.18 -2.73
N GLU A 104 -0.09 8.21 -1.80
CA GLU A 104 0.76 7.02 -1.80
C GLU A 104 0.55 6.17 -3.05
N ILE A 105 -0.71 5.94 -3.45
CA ILE A 105 -1.06 5.27 -4.72
C ILE A 105 -0.40 5.98 -5.91
N GLY A 106 -0.54 7.31 -6.01
CA GLY A 106 0.04 8.07 -7.10
C GLY A 106 1.57 8.00 -7.16
N ILE A 107 2.24 8.08 -6.00
CA ILE A 107 3.70 7.90 -5.89
C ILE A 107 4.09 6.49 -6.37
N PHE A 108 3.39 5.46 -5.90
CA PHE A 108 3.74 4.09 -6.22
C PHE A 108 3.48 3.73 -7.69
N THR A 109 2.44 4.27 -8.32
CA THR A 109 2.22 4.16 -9.78
C THR A 109 3.44 4.63 -10.58
N GLU A 110 4.05 5.76 -10.19
CA GLU A 110 5.27 6.24 -10.85
C GLU A 110 6.51 5.41 -10.50
N LEU A 111 6.59 4.82 -9.30
CA LEU A 111 7.64 3.85 -8.98
C LEU A 111 7.57 2.62 -9.89
N VAL A 112 6.38 2.02 -10.05
CA VAL A 112 6.16 0.87 -10.94
C VAL A 112 6.45 1.22 -12.39
N ARG A 113 6.01 2.39 -12.85
CA ARG A 113 6.30 2.87 -14.21
C ARG A 113 7.80 2.99 -14.50
N ASN A 114 8.59 3.42 -13.52
CA ASN A 114 10.03 3.66 -13.68
C ASN A 114 10.87 2.40 -13.49
N ASP A 115 10.42 1.44 -12.67
CA ASP A 115 11.14 0.19 -12.38
C ASP A 115 10.17 -1.00 -12.22
N PRO A 116 9.57 -1.47 -13.32
CA PRO A 116 8.54 -2.53 -13.28
C PRO A 116 9.10 -3.92 -12.95
N GLU A 117 10.43 -4.10 -12.96
CA GLU A 117 11.07 -5.33 -12.49
C GLU A 117 11.12 -5.39 -10.96
N ARG A 118 11.23 -4.24 -10.30
CA ARG A 118 11.28 -4.11 -8.84
C ARG A 118 9.90 -4.06 -8.20
N TYR A 119 8.99 -3.28 -8.76
CA TYR A 119 7.67 -3.05 -8.17
C TYR A 119 6.60 -3.82 -8.95
N ARG A 120 5.84 -4.66 -8.25
CA ARG A 120 4.88 -5.59 -8.86
C ARG A 120 3.53 -4.94 -9.13
N GLY A 121 3.10 -4.01 -8.28
CA GLY A 121 1.84 -3.31 -8.51
C GLY A 121 1.09 -2.89 -7.26
N ILE A 122 -0.17 -2.51 -7.47
CA ILE A 122 -1.09 -2.02 -6.43
C ILE A 122 -2.32 -2.92 -6.36
N ILE A 123 -2.68 -3.35 -5.14
CA ILE A 123 -3.93 -4.06 -4.86
C ILE A 123 -4.84 -3.09 -4.10
N GLY A 124 -5.88 -2.59 -4.77
CA GLY A 124 -6.89 -1.74 -4.13
C GLY A 124 -8.01 -2.56 -3.52
N LEU A 125 -8.06 -2.66 -2.20
CA LEU A 125 -9.10 -3.36 -1.45
C LEU A 125 -10.28 -2.43 -1.15
N ALA A 126 -11.48 -2.82 -1.59
CA ALA A 126 -12.71 -2.13 -1.23
C ALA A 126 -13.77 -3.12 -0.74
N THR A 127 -14.18 -2.99 0.52
CA THR A 127 -15.19 -3.85 1.16
C THR A 127 -16.52 -3.13 1.40
N ASP A 128 -16.57 -1.82 1.12
CA ASP A 128 -17.77 -1.01 1.28
C ASP A 128 -18.88 -1.40 0.29
N TRP A 129 -20.05 -1.72 0.83
CA TRP A 129 -21.25 -2.08 0.08
C TRP A 129 -21.70 -1.01 -0.92
N ARG A 130 -21.40 0.28 -0.66
CA ARG A 130 -21.72 1.40 -1.55
C ARG A 130 -20.90 1.31 -2.84
N ILE A 131 -19.62 0.96 -2.70
CA ILE A 131 -18.69 0.75 -3.81
C ILE A 131 -19.16 -0.46 -4.63
N TRP A 132 -19.47 -1.59 -3.97
CA TRP A 132 -20.01 -2.78 -4.64
C TRP A 132 -21.28 -2.49 -5.45
N ARG A 133 -22.24 -1.75 -4.87
CA ARG A 133 -23.48 -1.37 -5.57
C ARG A 133 -23.21 -0.51 -6.79
N SER A 134 -22.26 0.42 -6.70
CA SER A 134 -21.88 1.28 -7.83
C SER A 134 -21.29 0.43 -8.96
N ARG A 135 -20.37 -0.49 -8.64
CA ARG A 135 -19.81 -1.47 -9.57
C ARG A 135 -20.90 -2.31 -10.24
N ASP A 136 -21.76 -2.95 -9.45
CA ASP A 136 -22.77 -3.90 -9.93
C ASP A 136 -23.88 -3.20 -10.75
N ALA A 137 -24.15 -1.93 -10.47
CA ALA A 137 -25.09 -1.11 -11.25
C ALA A 137 -24.51 -0.63 -12.59
N GLY A 138 -23.24 -0.95 -12.90
CA GLY A 138 -22.56 -0.47 -14.10
C GLY A 138 -22.31 1.04 -14.09
N ALA A 139 -22.40 1.70 -12.92
CA ALA A 139 -21.97 3.08 -12.77
C ALA A 139 -20.44 3.07 -12.85
N GLY A 140 -19.88 3.74 -13.86
CA GLY A 140 -18.45 3.75 -14.12
C GLY A 140 -17.64 4.07 -12.85
N GLY A 141 -16.51 3.38 -12.67
CA GLY A 141 -15.53 3.67 -11.63
C GLY A 141 -15.70 2.87 -10.35
N SER A 142 -16.57 1.86 -10.33
CA SER A 142 -16.79 0.98 -9.16
C SER A 142 -17.16 1.72 -7.87
N GLY A 143 -17.47 3.01 -7.90
CA GLY A 143 -17.67 3.85 -6.71
C GLY A 143 -16.39 4.47 -6.13
N VAL A 144 -15.22 4.19 -6.73
CA VAL A 144 -13.94 4.82 -6.45
C VAL A 144 -13.74 6.01 -7.42
N ASN A 145 -13.00 7.04 -7.01
CA ASN A 145 -12.63 8.13 -7.90
C ASN A 145 -11.88 7.58 -9.15
N PHE A 146 -12.28 8.00 -10.35
CA PHE A 146 -11.70 7.48 -11.60
C PHE A 146 -10.19 7.64 -11.74
N PHE A 147 -9.61 8.70 -11.18
CA PHE A 147 -8.16 8.91 -11.25
C PHE A 147 -7.43 7.92 -10.34
N VAL A 148 -7.94 7.71 -9.13
CA VAL A 148 -7.40 6.70 -8.19
C VAL A 148 -7.59 5.29 -8.74
N GLY A 149 -8.80 4.96 -9.21
CA GLY A 149 -9.09 3.66 -9.81
C GLY A 149 -8.20 3.39 -11.03
N GLY A 150 -8.07 4.36 -11.93
CA GLY A 150 -7.18 4.25 -13.09
C GLY A 150 -5.71 4.09 -12.71
N ALA A 151 -5.22 4.79 -11.68
CA ALA A 151 -3.85 4.65 -11.20
C ALA A 151 -3.57 3.23 -10.66
N ILE A 152 -4.53 2.63 -9.96
CA ILE A 152 -4.46 1.24 -9.48
C ILE A 152 -4.49 0.27 -10.65
N GLU A 153 -5.52 0.35 -11.50
CA GLU A 153 -5.75 -0.60 -12.59
C GLU A 153 -4.68 -0.54 -13.70
N THR A 154 -3.90 0.54 -13.78
CA THR A 154 -2.78 0.65 -14.73
C THR A 154 -1.68 -0.37 -14.41
N TYR A 155 -1.41 -0.65 -13.14
CA TYR A 155 -0.34 -1.54 -12.68
C TYR A 155 -0.80 -2.43 -11.54
N GLY A 156 -2.04 -2.91 -11.58
CA GLY A 156 -2.66 -3.49 -10.40
C GLY A 156 -4.09 -3.92 -10.62
N THR A 157 -4.80 -4.14 -9.51
CA THR A 157 -6.16 -4.66 -9.54
C THR A 157 -6.99 -4.13 -8.36
N LEU A 158 -8.30 -4.02 -8.57
CA LEU A 158 -9.28 -3.78 -7.51
C LEU A 158 -9.86 -5.11 -7.04
N VAL A 159 -9.84 -5.32 -5.73
CA VAL A 159 -10.35 -6.52 -5.07
C VAL A 159 -11.35 -6.16 -3.99
N TRP A 160 -12.19 -7.13 -3.63
CA TRP A 160 -13.41 -6.91 -2.86
C TRP A 160 -13.40 -7.66 -1.53
N SER A 161 -12.35 -8.42 -1.25
CA SER A 161 -12.17 -9.12 0.01
C SER A 161 -10.68 -9.31 0.32
N ILE A 162 -10.38 -9.56 1.58
CA ILE A 162 -9.01 -9.87 1.99
C ILE A 162 -8.55 -11.21 1.38
N ASP A 163 -9.46 -12.16 1.16
CA ASP A 163 -9.15 -13.43 0.51
C ASP A 163 -8.66 -13.22 -0.95
N GLU A 164 -9.23 -12.24 -1.65
CA GLU A 164 -8.79 -11.85 -3.00
C GLU A 164 -7.44 -11.11 -2.99
N VAL A 165 -7.12 -10.37 -1.91
CA VAL A 165 -5.77 -9.82 -1.71
C VAL A 165 -4.75 -10.95 -1.63
N GLU A 166 -5.00 -11.94 -0.78
CA GLU A 166 -4.12 -13.10 -0.60
C GLU A 166 -3.96 -13.91 -1.89
N ALA A 167 -5.07 -14.16 -2.61
CA ALA A 167 -5.03 -14.86 -3.90
C ALA A 167 -4.15 -14.11 -4.92
N THR A 168 -4.33 -12.79 -5.03
CA THR A 168 -3.54 -11.93 -5.92
C THR A 168 -2.05 -11.97 -5.55
N LEU A 169 -1.73 -11.90 -4.25
CA LEU A 169 -0.36 -11.99 -3.77
C LEU A 169 0.25 -13.38 -4.06
N GLY A 170 -0.51 -14.46 -3.94
CA GLY A 170 -0.07 -15.80 -4.30
C GLY A 170 0.27 -15.95 -5.79
N GLU A 171 -0.54 -15.33 -6.67
CA GLU A 171 -0.27 -15.26 -8.11
C GLU A 171 1.00 -14.47 -8.40
N TRP A 172 1.19 -13.32 -7.73
CA TRP A 172 2.35 -12.46 -7.95
C TRP A 172 3.64 -12.99 -7.32
N GLY A 173 3.56 -13.76 -6.23
CA GLY A 173 4.71 -14.33 -5.53
C GLY A 173 5.35 -15.53 -6.24
N THR A 174 4.67 -16.12 -7.23
CA THR A 174 5.23 -17.20 -8.06
C THR A 174 6.12 -16.58 -9.15
N PRO A 175 7.43 -16.93 -9.24
CA PRO A 175 8.24 -16.47 -10.36
C PRO A 175 7.58 -16.92 -11.67
N GLY A 176 7.22 -15.96 -12.52
CA GLY A 176 6.63 -16.23 -13.82
C GLY A 176 7.52 -17.19 -14.62
N THR A 177 6.99 -18.36 -14.96
CA THR A 177 7.50 -19.18 -16.06
C THR A 177 7.06 -18.50 -17.34
N THR A 178 7.81 -17.50 -17.79
CA THR A 178 7.75 -16.95 -19.15
C THR A 178 9.14 -16.48 -19.54
#